data_AF-A0A363MSU1-F1
#
_entry.id   AF-A0A363MSU1-F1
#
_cell.length_a   1.000
_cell.length_b   1.000
_cell.length_c   1.000
_cell.angle_alpha   90.00
_cell.angle_beta   90.00
_cell.angle_gamma   90.00
#
_symmetry.space_group_name_H-M   'P 1'
#
loop_
_entity.id
_entity.type
_entity.pdbx_description
1 polymer ?
#
loop_
_entity_poly.entity_id
_entity_poly.type
_entity_poly.pdbx_seq_one_letter_code
_entity_poly.pdbx_strand_id
1 'polypeptide(L)'
;MSKFHLNIQKLVQGEFKIKKVNIAFVFQVNCPGCFIYGIPIINNLYRLFSSNVGFIGVATAFEDFEYNNEANLKLLLDNGKLVGETKKYFKSNYGLSNYSEIPKFPVAFTSIIFFVKLIHPDKIEAICNAIPNFSNISEKEKEILLM
;
A
#
# COMPACT_ATOMS: atom_id res chain seq x y z
N MET A 1 16.71 16.37 -1.80
CA MET A 1 16.30 15.10 -2.44
C MET A 1 15.00 14.63 -1.81
N SER A 2 13.97 14.34 -2.62
CA SER A 2 12.74 13.72 -2.10
C SER A 2 13.10 12.33 -1.57
N LYS A 3 12.88 12.06 -0.28
CA LYS A 3 13.12 10.72 0.31
C LYS A 3 11.93 9.77 0.08
N PHE A 4 10.90 10.22 -0.65
CA PHE A 4 9.68 9.46 -0.87
C PHE A 4 9.44 9.31 -2.38
N HIS A 5 9.71 8.12 -2.90
CA HIS A 5 9.55 7.75 -4.31
C HIS A 5 8.35 6.81 -4.46
N LEU A 6 7.13 7.35 -4.41
CA LEU A 6 5.91 6.58 -4.58
C LEU A 6 5.29 6.86 -5.95
N ASN A 7 5.42 5.90 -6.88
CA ASN A 7 4.75 5.95 -8.19
C ASN A 7 3.33 5.38 -8.07
N ILE A 8 2.37 6.22 -7.72
CA ILE A 8 0.95 5.86 -7.75
C ILE A 8 0.35 6.16 -9.12
N GLN A 9 -0.52 5.26 -9.60
CA GLN A 9 -1.17 5.43 -10.89
C GLN A 9 -2.19 6.58 -10.83
N LYS A 10 -3.08 6.51 -9.84
CA LYS A 10 -4.11 7.50 -9.55
C LYS A 10 -4.63 7.32 -8.12
N LEU A 11 -5.08 8.42 -7.51
CA LEU A 11 -5.91 8.36 -6.30
C LEU A 11 -7.30 7.82 -6.67
N VAL A 12 -7.71 6.77 -5.98
CA VAL A 12 -9.03 6.13 -6.11
C VAL A 12 -10.05 6.82 -5.21
N GLN A 13 -9.62 7.33 -4.06
CA GLN A 13 -10.44 8.10 -3.12
C GLN A 13 -9.67 9.28 -2.55
N GLY A 14 -10.35 10.44 -2.44
CA GLY A 14 -9.84 11.63 -1.76
C GLY A 14 -8.65 12.29 -2.44
N GLU A 15 -8.12 13.33 -1.80
CA GLU A 15 -6.94 14.07 -2.26
C GLU A 15 -5.81 13.93 -1.23
N PHE A 16 -4.62 13.52 -1.69
CA PHE A 16 -3.43 13.48 -0.84
C PHE A 16 -2.67 14.80 -0.92
N LYS A 17 -2.42 15.41 0.25
CA LYS A 17 -1.60 16.60 0.41
C LYS A 17 -0.40 16.29 1.29
N ILE A 18 0.80 16.48 0.75
CA ILE A 18 2.05 16.30 1.48
C ILE A 18 2.15 17.35 2.60
N LYS A 19 2.54 16.89 3.78
CA LYS A 19 2.80 17.73 4.96
C LYS A 19 4.22 17.50 5.48
N LYS A 20 4.56 18.15 6.59
CA LYS A 20 5.86 17.97 7.27
C LYS A 20 6.10 16.52 7.70
N VAL A 21 5.04 15.84 8.15
CA VAL A 21 5.04 14.40 8.48
C VAL A 21 3.98 13.73 7.63
N ASN A 22 4.31 12.58 7.03
CA ASN A 22 3.40 11.82 6.19
C ASN A 22 3.43 10.35 6.58
N ILE A 23 2.27 9.71 6.58
CA ILE A 23 2.11 8.28 6.80
C ILE A 23 1.59 7.65 5.51
N ALA A 24 2.33 6.68 5.00
CA ALA A 24 1.91 5.82 3.91
C ALA A 24 1.51 4.46 4.49
N PHE A 25 0.24 4.10 4.38
CA PHE A 25 -0.27 2.80 4.77
C PHE A 25 -0.40 1.91 3.54
N VAL A 26 0.53 0.96 3.39
CA VAL A 26 0.50 0.00 2.29
C VAL A 26 -0.33 -1.21 2.72
N PHE A 27 -1.31 -1.60 1.91
CA PHE A 27 -2.22 -2.69 2.24
C PHE A 27 -2.68 -3.47 1.01
N GLN A 28 -3.28 -4.63 1.25
CA GLN A 28 -3.94 -5.45 0.23
C GLN A 28 -5.42 -5.61 0.58
N VAL A 29 -6.29 -5.58 -0.42
CA VAL A 29 -7.73 -5.81 -0.21
C VAL A 29 -8.04 -7.25 0.18
N ASN A 30 -7.11 -8.18 -0.10
CA ASN A 30 -7.18 -9.58 0.30
C ASN A 30 -6.35 -9.92 1.56
N CYS A 31 -5.91 -8.95 2.36
CA CYS A 31 -5.13 -9.23 3.58
C CYS A 31 -5.98 -9.08 4.86
N PRO A 32 -6.37 -10.17 5.56
CA PRO A 32 -7.15 -10.08 6.78
C PRO A 32 -6.52 -9.19 7.86
N GLY A 33 -5.19 -9.25 8.03
CA GLY A 33 -4.46 -8.44 9.01
C GLY A 33 -4.58 -6.94 8.74
N CYS A 34 -4.64 -6.53 7.47
CA CYS A 34 -4.88 -5.12 7.11
C CYS A 34 -6.25 -4.66 7.58
N PHE A 35 -7.26 -5.52 7.56
CA PHE A 35 -8.61 -5.17 7.98
C PHE A 35 -8.78 -5.24 9.49
N ILE A 36 -8.29 -6.30 10.13
CA ILE A 36 -8.46 -6.47 11.58
C ILE A 36 -7.73 -5.36 12.36
N TYR A 37 -6.53 -4.99 11.92
CA TYR A 37 -5.67 -4.09 12.68
C TYR A 37 -5.31 -2.82 11.91
N GLY A 38 -4.85 -2.96 10.66
CA GLY A 38 -4.29 -1.85 9.90
C GLY A 38 -5.26 -0.70 9.68
N ILE A 39 -6.36 -0.94 8.96
CA ILE A 39 -7.34 0.09 8.59
C ILE A 39 -7.94 0.75 9.83
N PRO A 40 -8.39 0.03 10.88
CA PRO A 40 -8.91 0.67 12.10
C PRO A 40 -7.89 1.61 12.77
N ILE A 41 -6.63 1.19 12.87
CA ILE A 41 -5.57 2.01 13.47
C ILE A 41 -5.36 3.28 12.63
N ILE A 42 -5.23 3.15 11.31
CA ILE A 42 -4.99 4.30 10.44
C ILE A 42 -6.20 5.23 10.37
N ASN A 43 -7.44 4.70 10.38
CA ASN A 43 -8.65 5.51 10.49
C ASN A 43 -8.65 6.36 11.76
N ASN A 44 -8.26 5.76 12.89
CA ASN A 44 -8.16 6.48 14.15
C ASN A 44 -7.07 7.57 14.11
N LEU A 45 -5.87 7.25 13.59
CA LEU A 45 -4.79 8.21 13.44
C LEU A 45 -5.17 9.35 12.48
N TYR A 46 -5.85 9.04 11.38
CA TYR A 46 -6.34 10.04 10.44
C TYR A 46 -7.33 11.00 11.12
N ARG A 47 -8.29 10.46 11.89
CA ARG A 47 -9.23 11.27 12.66
C ARG A 47 -8.52 12.21 13.64
N LEU A 48 -7.48 11.75 14.31
CA LEU A 48 -6.76 12.54 15.33
C LEU A 48 -5.76 13.55 14.74
N PHE A 49 -5.12 13.23 13.61
CA PHE A 49 -3.92 13.96 13.16
C PHE A 49 -4.00 14.48 11.72
N SER A 50 -5.09 14.27 10.98
CA SER A 50 -5.23 14.71 9.58
C SER A 50 -5.05 16.20 9.34
N SER A 51 -5.17 17.05 10.37
CA SER A 51 -4.86 18.49 10.28
C SER A 51 -3.37 18.77 10.08
N ASN A 52 -2.48 17.96 10.65
CA ASN A 52 -1.03 18.21 10.70
C ASN A 52 -0.17 17.13 10.02
N VAL A 53 -0.71 15.92 9.85
CA VAL A 53 -0.03 14.77 9.23
C VAL A 53 -0.72 14.43 7.91
N GLY A 54 0.06 14.21 6.86
CA GLY A 54 -0.43 13.72 5.57
C GLY A 54 -0.67 12.21 5.64
N PHE A 55 -1.77 11.73 5.10
CA PHE A 55 -2.10 10.31 5.08
C PHE A 55 -2.41 9.84 3.67
N ILE A 56 -1.85 8.70 3.29
CA ILE A 56 -2.18 8.02 2.04
C ILE A 56 -2.22 6.51 2.28
N GLY A 57 -3.30 5.88 1.83
CA GLY A 57 -3.38 4.44 1.64
C GLY A 57 -2.86 4.06 0.27
N VAL A 58 -2.04 3.02 0.19
CA VAL A 58 -1.54 2.48 -1.07
C VAL A 58 -1.96 1.02 -1.14
N ALA A 59 -3.05 0.76 -1.85
CA ALA A 59 -3.45 -0.60 -2.15
C ALA A 59 -2.47 -1.18 -3.17
N THR A 60 -1.87 -2.33 -2.83
CA THR A 60 -0.86 -2.99 -3.65
C THR A 60 -1.27 -4.42 -4.01
N ALA A 61 -0.58 -5.02 -4.97
CA ALA A 61 -0.76 -6.38 -5.40
C ALA A 61 0.60 -7.03 -5.66
N PHE A 62 0.98 -8.00 -4.82
CA PHE A 62 2.16 -8.83 -5.00
C PHE A 62 1.85 -10.34 -4.94
N GLU A 63 0.59 -10.68 -4.68
CA GLU A 63 0.00 -12.03 -4.67
C GLU A 63 -1.51 -11.89 -4.94
N ASP A 64 -2.17 -13.00 -5.27
CA ASP A 64 -3.62 -13.09 -5.49
C ASP A 64 -4.20 -11.94 -6.33
N PHE A 65 -3.63 -11.72 -7.52
CA PHE A 65 -3.94 -10.57 -8.39
C PHE A 65 -5.42 -10.51 -8.81
N GLU A 66 -6.12 -11.64 -8.83
CA GLU A 66 -7.56 -11.74 -9.05
C GLU A 66 -8.40 -11.08 -7.94
N TYR A 67 -7.84 -10.96 -6.73
CA TYR A 67 -8.45 -10.26 -5.61
C TYR A 67 -7.84 -8.88 -5.39
N ASN A 68 -6.51 -8.79 -5.40
CA ASN A 68 -5.76 -7.56 -5.16
C ASN A 68 -5.71 -6.67 -6.41
N ASN A 69 -6.85 -6.06 -6.76
CA ASN A 69 -6.95 -5.17 -7.92
C ASN A 69 -7.78 -3.92 -7.62
N GLU A 70 -7.66 -2.93 -8.51
CA GLU A 70 -8.35 -1.65 -8.38
C GLU A 70 -9.88 -1.79 -8.35
N ALA A 71 -10.45 -2.75 -9.08
CA ALA A 71 -11.89 -2.96 -9.11
C ALA A 71 -12.42 -3.39 -7.74
N ASN A 72 -11.77 -4.35 -7.09
CA ASN A 72 -12.12 -4.77 -5.72
C ASN A 72 -11.83 -3.68 -4.69
N LEU A 73 -10.77 -2.88 -4.88
CA LEU A 73 -10.54 -1.70 -4.04
C LEU A 73 -11.70 -0.71 -4.12
N LYS A 74 -12.19 -0.39 -5.33
CA LYS A 74 -13.35 0.50 -5.48
C LYS A 74 -14.58 -0.05 -4.76
N LEU A 75 -14.86 -1.35 -4.91
CA LEU A 75 -15.97 -1.99 -4.21
C LEU A 75 -15.81 -1.92 -2.67
N LEU A 76 -14.60 -2.10 -2.15
CA LEU A 76 -14.32 -1.90 -0.72
C LEU A 76 -14.63 -0.45 -0.29
N LEU A 77 -14.15 0.54 -1.03
CA LEU A 77 -14.30 1.95 -0.67
C LEU A 77 -15.75 2.44 -0.82
N ASP A 78 -16.49 1.93 -1.82
CA ASP A 78 -17.85 2.37 -2.10
C ASP A 78 -18.87 1.77 -1.13
N ASN A 79 -18.73 0.48 -0.79
CA ASN A 79 -19.76 -0.24 -0.01
C ASN A 79 -19.22 -1.29 0.96
N GLY A 80 -17.90 -1.30 1.21
CA GLY A 80 -17.30 -2.21 2.19
C GLY A 80 -17.19 -3.66 1.71
N LYS A 81 -17.37 -3.96 0.43
CA LYS A 81 -17.34 -5.34 -0.05
C LYS A 81 -16.00 -6.02 0.21
N LEU A 82 -16.07 -7.22 0.79
CA LEU A 82 -14.91 -8.06 1.08
C LEU A 82 -14.67 -9.09 -0.04
N VAL A 83 -13.41 -9.47 -0.24
CA VAL A 83 -12.98 -10.49 -1.22
C VAL A 83 -11.96 -11.48 -0.62
N GLY A 84 -11.78 -12.63 -1.31
CA GLY A 84 -10.80 -13.68 -0.99
C GLY A 84 -10.73 -14.13 0.47
N GLU A 85 -9.52 -14.30 0.99
CA GLU A 85 -9.23 -14.70 2.36
C GLU A 85 -9.74 -13.68 3.38
N THR A 86 -9.78 -12.38 3.03
CA THR A 86 -10.38 -11.37 3.92
C THR A 86 -11.87 -11.64 4.09
N LYS A 87 -12.61 -11.85 3.00
CA LYS A 87 -14.03 -12.22 3.06
C LYS A 87 -14.25 -13.50 3.85
N LYS A 88 -13.45 -14.54 3.57
CA LYS A 88 -13.53 -15.83 4.25
C LYS A 88 -13.33 -15.67 5.76
N TYR A 89 -12.30 -14.94 6.17
CA TYR A 89 -12.03 -14.67 7.59
C TYR A 89 -13.23 -13.98 8.26
N PHE A 90 -13.73 -12.88 7.69
CA PHE A 90 -14.84 -12.14 8.29
C PHE A 90 -16.16 -12.92 8.29
N LYS A 91 -16.40 -13.72 7.25
CA LYS A 91 -17.60 -14.56 7.16
C LYS A 91 -17.57 -15.67 8.19
N SER A 92 -16.44 -16.36 8.34
CA SER A 92 -16.30 -17.48 9.27
C SER A 92 -16.26 -17.06 10.73
N ASN A 93 -15.65 -15.92 11.06
CA ASN A 93 -15.49 -15.48 12.45
C ASN A 93 -16.62 -14.56 12.94
N TYR A 94 -17.25 -13.80 12.05
CA TYR A 94 -18.23 -12.77 12.43
C TYR A 94 -19.54 -12.83 11.63
N GLY A 95 -19.67 -13.75 10.66
CA GLY A 95 -20.85 -13.83 9.81
C GLY A 95 -21.00 -12.69 8.79
N LEU A 96 -20.01 -11.78 8.71
CA LEU A 96 -20.07 -10.55 7.93
C LEU A 96 -19.67 -10.77 6.46
N SER A 97 -20.38 -10.08 5.56
CA SER A 97 -20.07 -10.05 4.13
C SER A 97 -19.49 -8.71 3.66
N ASN A 98 -19.73 -7.64 4.42
CA ASN A 98 -19.23 -6.30 4.17
C ASN A 98 -18.52 -5.76 5.42
N TYR A 99 -17.62 -4.83 5.20
CA TYR A 99 -16.76 -4.22 6.21
C TYR A 99 -17.19 -2.77 6.45
N SER A 100 -17.50 -2.43 7.70
CA SER A 100 -17.99 -1.09 8.07
C SER A 100 -16.87 -0.05 8.24
N GLU A 101 -15.69 -0.50 8.67
CA GLU A 101 -14.54 0.35 8.98
C GLU A 101 -13.69 0.65 7.74
N ILE A 102 -14.34 1.05 6.64
CA ILE A 102 -13.64 1.36 5.38
C ILE A 102 -12.62 2.51 5.56
N PRO A 103 -11.55 2.56 4.75
CA PRO A 103 -10.57 3.65 4.79
C PRO A 103 -11.21 5.04 4.70
N LYS A 104 -10.90 5.92 5.67
CA LYS A 104 -11.41 7.31 5.72
C LYS A 104 -10.40 8.36 5.23
N PHE A 105 -9.25 7.91 4.76
CA PHE A 105 -8.14 8.72 4.27
C PHE A 105 -8.02 8.60 2.73
N PRO A 106 -7.22 9.45 2.07
CA PRO A 106 -6.93 9.31 0.64
C PRO A 106 -6.33 7.94 0.32
N VAL A 107 -6.79 7.30 -0.74
CA VAL A 107 -6.30 5.97 -1.15
C VAL A 107 -5.93 5.98 -2.63
N ALA A 108 -4.77 5.41 -2.94
CA ALA A 108 -4.32 5.12 -4.29
C ALA A 108 -4.20 3.62 -4.52
N PHE A 109 -4.24 3.21 -5.79
CA PHE A 109 -3.83 1.89 -6.21
C PHE A 109 -2.43 1.96 -6.84
N THR A 110 -1.57 0.98 -6.53
CA THR A 110 -0.22 0.93 -7.09
C THR A 110 -0.26 0.70 -8.60
N SER A 111 0.76 1.22 -9.30
CA SER A 111 0.92 0.91 -10.72
C SER A 111 1.50 -0.49 -10.88
N ILE A 112 0.85 -1.35 -11.65
CA ILE A 112 1.48 -2.59 -12.11
C ILE A 112 2.49 -2.20 -13.20
N ILE A 113 3.78 -2.40 -12.91
CA ILE A 113 4.88 -2.19 -13.85
C ILE A 113 5.49 -3.53 -14.23
N PHE A 114 5.69 -3.77 -15.53
CA PHE A 114 6.40 -4.94 -16.00
C PHE A 114 7.89 -4.85 -15.66
N PHE A 115 8.49 -5.99 -15.31
CA PHE A 115 9.88 -6.14 -14.86
C PHE A 115 10.91 -5.41 -15.75
N VAL A 116 10.69 -5.39 -17.07
CA VAL A 116 11.56 -4.70 -18.04
C VAL A 116 11.69 -3.19 -17.77
N LYS A 117 10.68 -2.56 -17.14
CA LYS A 117 10.72 -1.15 -16.74
C LYS A 117 11.31 -0.91 -15.34
N LEU A 118 11.49 -1.97 -14.56
CA LEU A 118 12.07 -1.93 -13.21
C LEU A 118 13.61 -1.95 -13.28
N ILE A 119 14.18 -2.73 -14.21
CA ILE A 119 15.63 -2.75 -14.49
C ILE A 119 15.98 -1.56 -15.39
N HIS A 120 15.92 -0.36 -14.82
CA HIS A 120 16.49 0.84 -15.43
C HIS A 120 17.64 1.33 -14.54
N PRO A 121 18.80 1.74 -15.09
CA PRO A 121 19.96 2.17 -14.31
C PRO A 121 19.61 3.15 -13.19
N ASP A 122 18.81 4.18 -13.49
CA ASP A 122 18.38 5.18 -12.50
C ASP A 122 17.60 4.61 -11.31
N LYS A 123 16.84 3.52 -11.51
CA LYS A 123 16.08 2.84 -10.44
C LYS A 123 16.99 1.98 -9.59
N ILE A 124 17.94 1.28 -10.22
CA ILE A 124 18.97 0.50 -9.53
C ILE A 124 19.82 1.43 -8.69
N GLU A 125 20.30 2.54 -9.26
CA GLU A 125 21.09 3.53 -8.55
C GLU A 125 20.33 4.13 -7.37
N ALA A 126 19.03 4.41 -7.52
CA ALA A 126 18.19 4.86 -6.41
C ALA A 126 18.10 3.84 -5.27
N ILE A 127 18.01 2.53 -5.57
CA ILE A 127 18.02 1.47 -4.56
C ILE A 127 19.40 1.41 -3.87
N CYS A 128 20.48 1.38 -4.63
CA CYS A 128 21.85 1.36 -4.12
C CYS A 128 22.12 2.55 -3.19
N ASN A 129 21.68 3.75 -3.57
CA ASN A 129 21.83 4.97 -2.78
C ASN A 129 20.94 5.01 -1.53
N ALA A 130 19.84 4.24 -1.51
CA ALA A 130 18.95 4.16 -0.35
C ALA A 130 19.47 3.20 0.74
N ILE A 131 20.34 2.26 0.37
CA ILE A 131 20.94 1.29 1.31
C ILE A 131 22.19 1.91 1.95
N PRO A 132 22.23 2.09 3.28
CA PRO A 132 23.41 2.64 3.95
C PRO A 132 24.65 1.78 3.70
N ASN A 133 25.78 2.42 3.37
CA ASN A 133 27.05 1.74 3.09
C ASN A 133 26.96 0.66 2.00
N PHE A 134 26.07 0.82 1.02
CA PHE A 134 25.91 -0.15 -0.08
C PHE A 134 27.23 -0.50 -0.78
N SER A 135 28.14 0.47 -0.92
CA SER A 135 29.48 0.25 -1.46
C SER A 135 30.31 -0.80 -0.71
N ASN A 136 30.05 -0.97 0.60
CA ASN A 136 30.80 -1.84 1.50
C ASN A 136 30.16 -3.22 1.65
N ILE A 137 29.01 -3.45 1.02
CA ILE A 137 28.35 -4.76 0.97
C ILE A 137 29.16 -5.70 0.08
N SER A 138 29.19 -6.99 0.39
CA SER A 138 29.91 -7.98 -0.43
C SER A 138 29.28 -8.13 -1.82
N GLU A 139 30.06 -8.50 -2.83
CA GLU A 139 29.54 -8.71 -4.20
C GLU A 139 28.41 -9.76 -4.24
N LYS A 140 28.51 -10.80 -3.41
CA LYS A 140 27.47 -11.84 -3.30
C LYS A 140 26.14 -11.29 -2.76
N GLU A 141 26.20 -10.39 -1.78
CA GLU A 141 25.00 -9.75 -1.25
C GLU A 141 24.42 -8.72 -2.23
N LYS A 142 25.28 -8.02 -2.99
CA LYS A 142 24.83 -7.13 -4.08
C LYS A 142 24.11 -7.91 -5.18
N GLU A 143 24.62 -9.09 -5.56
CA GLU A 143 23.95 -9.97 -6.54
C GLU A 143 22.55 -10.38 -6.08
N ILE A 144 22.38 -10.76 -4.81
CA ILE A 144 21.06 -11.12 -4.25
C ILE A 144 20.09 -9.94 -4.25
N LEU A 145 20.57 -8.71 -4.03
CA LEU A 145 19.74 -7.51 -4.01
C LEU A 145 19.32 -7.02 -5.40
N LEU A 146 20.02 -7.44 -6.45
CA LEU A 146 19.83 -6.99 -7.84
C LEU A 146 19.12 -8.03 -8.72
N MET A 147 18.89 -9.25 -8.22
CA MET A 147 18.11 -10.31 -8.86
C MET A 147 16.64 -10.28 -8.43
#